data_AF-A0A8S0GS61-F1
#
_entry.id   AF-A0A8S0GS61-F1
#
_cell.length_a   1.000
_cell.length_b   1.000
_cell.length_c   1.000
_cell.angle_alpha   90.00
_cell.angle_beta   90.00
_cell.angle_gamma   90.00
#
_symmetry.space_group_name_H-M   'P 1'
#
loop_
_entity.id
_entity.type
_entity.pdbx_description
1 polymer ?
#
loop_
_entity_poly.entity_id
_entity_poly.type
_entity_poly.pdbx_seq_one_letter_code
_entity_poly.pdbx_strand_id
1 'polypeptide(L)'
;MLDYIRDGQEIYRNSFAIIREEARLERIPADLEKLAVRVIHACGMVEAVDGLQFSEGAGKAGRDALAAGAPILCDARMVSEGITRPACRPTTR
;
A
#
# COMPACT_ATOMS: atom_id res chain seq x y z
N MET A 1 22.27 18.23 -19.40
CA MET A 1 20.91 17.76 -19.11
C MET A 1 21.02 16.68 -18.06
N LEU A 2 20.20 16.71 -17.01
CA LEU A 2 20.24 15.69 -15.96
C LEU A 2 19.68 14.36 -16.51
N ASP A 3 20.36 13.26 -16.21
CA ASP A 3 19.93 11.90 -16.56
C ASP A 3 19.11 11.30 -15.40
N TYR A 4 17.82 11.04 -15.65
CA TYR A 4 16.90 10.47 -14.66
C TYR A 4 15.68 9.84 -15.36
N ILE A 5 15.07 8.88 -14.69
CA ILE A 5 13.88 8.17 -15.17
C ILE A 5 12.68 9.12 -15.18
N ARG A 6 11.96 9.15 -16.31
CA ARG A 6 10.74 9.96 -16.50
C ARG A 6 9.47 9.12 -16.67
N ASP A 7 9.62 7.80 -16.78
CA ASP A 7 8.50 6.87 -16.82
C ASP A 7 8.01 6.59 -15.39
N GLY A 8 6.75 6.93 -15.13
CA GLY A 8 6.15 6.73 -13.82
C GLY A 8 6.06 5.27 -13.39
N GLN A 9 5.78 4.35 -14.31
CA GLN A 9 5.71 2.91 -14.00
C GLN A 9 7.09 2.35 -13.68
N GLU A 10 8.13 2.78 -14.40
CA GLU A 10 9.51 2.41 -14.08
C GLU A 10 9.94 2.95 -12.71
N ILE A 11 9.54 4.18 -12.36
CA ILE A 11 9.78 4.74 -11.03
C ILE A 11 9.10 3.89 -9.95
N TYR A 12 7.82 3.51 -10.15
CA TYR A 12 7.10 2.64 -9.21
C TYR A 12 7.77 1.26 -9.08
N ARG A 13 8.14 0.65 -10.19
CA ARG A 13 8.82 -0.65 -10.22
C ARG A 13 10.12 -0.60 -9.44
N ASN A 14 10.97 0.39 -9.72
CA ASN A 14 12.25 0.54 -9.04
C ASN A 14 12.07 0.85 -7.56
N SER A 15 11.14 1.74 -7.20
CA SER A 15 10.85 2.05 -5.81
C SER A 15 10.40 0.81 -5.03
N PHE A 16 9.50 0.00 -5.58
CA PHE A 16 9.03 -1.21 -4.89
C PHE A 16 10.07 -2.33 -4.84
N ALA A 17 11.01 -2.38 -5.78
CA ALA A 17 12.14 -3.30 -5.71
C ALA A 17 13.07 -2.90 -4.55
N ILE A 18 13.49 -1.63 -4.51
CA ILE A 18 14.35 -1.08 -3.45
C ILE A 18 13.71 -1.30 -2.07
N ILE A 19 12.42 -1.01 -1.91
CA ILE A 19 11.74 -1.21 -0.62
C ILE A 19 11.77 -2.68 -0.19
N ARG A 20 11.57 -3.63 -1.09
CA ARG A 20 11.61 -5.07 -0.74
C ARG A 20 13.02 -5.56 -0.40
N GLU A 21 14.03 -4.93 -0.98
CA GLU A 21 15.44 -5.25 -0.68
C GLU A 21 15.87 -4.66 0.67
N GLU A 22 15.34 -3.50 1.05
CA GLU A 22 15.77 -2.79 2.28
C GLU A 22 14.88 -3.06 3.51
N ALA A 23 13.59 -3.35 3.31
CA ALA A 23 12.64 -3.50 4.41
C ALA A 23 12.68 -4.88 5.06
N ARG A 24 12.61 -4.90 6.40
CA ARG A 24 12.49 -6.10 7.22
C ARG A 24 11.05 -6.63 7.23
N LEU A 25 10.66 -7.25 6.12
CA LEU A 25 9.29 -7.73 5.89
C LEU A 25 9.00 -9.12 6.48
N GLU A 26 9.96 -9.76 7.14
CA GLU A 26 9.85 -11.17 7.57
C GLU A 26 8.72 -11.39 8.58
N ARG A 27 8.40 -10.36 9.38
CA ARG A 27 7.31 -10.39 10.36
C ARG A 27 5.94 -10.06 9.76
N ILE A 28 5.89 -9.64 8.51
CA ILE A 28 4.66 -9.21 7.85
C ILE A 28 3.99 -10.41 7.19
N PRO A 29 2.73 -10.73 7.54
CA PRO A 29 1.97 -11.76 6.87
C PRO A 29 1.89 -11.52 5.36
N ALA A 30 1.90 -12.59 4.58
CA ALA A 30 1.82 -12.52 3.12
C ALA A 30 0.57 -11.74 2.62
N ASP A 31 -0.51 -11.76 3.40
CA ASP A 31 -1.73 -11.05 3.09
C ASP A 31 -1.64 -9.52 3.33
N LEU A 32 -0.58 -9.05 3.99
CA LEU A 32 -0.30 -7.65 4.32
C LEU A 32 0.99 -7.11 3.68
N GLU A 33 1.84 -7.94 3.07
CA GLU A 33 3.12 -7.51 2.46
C GLU A 33 2.93 -6.33 1.49
N LYS A 34 1.95 -6.44 0.57
CA LYS A 34 1.64 -5.37 -0.39
C LYS A 34 1.21 -4.07 0.29
N LEU A 35 0.54 -4.16 1.44
CA LEU A 35 0.16 -2.99 2.23
C LEU A 35 1.40 -2.36 2.86
N ALA A 36 2.26 -3.16 3.50
CA ALA A 36 3.48 -2.68 4.14
C ALA A 36 4.41 -1.96 3.15
N VAL A 37 4.62 -2.53 1.96
CA VAL A 37 5.40 -1.88 0.89
C VAL A 37 4.80 -0.53 0.48
N ARG A 38 3.46 -0.43 0.40
CA ARG A 38 2.79 0.84 0.05
C ARG A 38 2.87 1.89 1.16
N VAL A 39 2.85 1.47 2.43
CA VAL A 39 3.06 2.38 3.57
C VAL A 39 4.45 3.00 3.48
N ILE A 40 5.49 2.17 3.31
CA ILE A 40 6.88 2.62 3.16
C ILE A 40 7.01 3.55 1.95
N HIS A 41 6.42 3.18 0.80
CA HIS A 41 6.46 4.02 -0.39
C HIS A 41 5.82 5.39 -0.19
N ALA A 42 4.73 5.46 0.58
CA ALA A 42 4.02 6.72 0.81
C ALA A 42 4.77 7.66 1.78
N CYS A 43 5.51 7.12 2.76
CA CYS A 43 6.24 7.94 3.74
C CYS A 43 7.74 8.10 3.45
N GLY A 44 8.33 7.23 2.63
CA GLY A 44 9.77 7.21 2.33
C GLY A 44 10.64 6.66 3.47
N MET A 45 10.07 5.93 4.43
CA MET A 45 10.75 5.41 5.62
C MET A 45 10.63 3.89 5.68
N VAL A 46 11.73 3.18 5.51
CA VAL A 46 11.78 1.70 5.47
C VAL A 46 11.45 1.08 6.82
N GLU A 47 11.90 1.73 7.89
CA GLU A 47 11.68 1.39 9.29
C GLU A 47 10.22 1.53 9.74
N ALA A 48 9.35 2.17 8.93
CA ALA A 48 7.92 2.30 9.26
C ALA A 48 7.24 0.93 9.47
N VAL A 49 7.79 -0.12 8.86
CA VAL A 49 7.31 -1.50 9.03
C VAL A 49 7.42 -2.00 10.48
N ASP A 50 8.37 -1.51 11.26
CA ASP A 50 8.60 -1.91 12.65
C ASP A 50 7.48 -1.42 13.58
N GLY A 51 6.81 -0.32 13.19
CA GLY A 51 5.66 0.23 13.91
C GLY A 51 4.32 -0.43 13.55
N LEU A 52 4.25 -1.25 12.50
CA LEU A 52 2.99 -1.84 12.07
C LEU A 52 2.49 -2.90 13.06
N GLN A 53 1.22 -2.81 13.43
CA GLN A 53 0.51 -3.80 14.24
C GLN A 53 -0.80 -4.15 13.54
N PHE A 54 -1.15 -5.42 13.53
CA PHE A 54 -2.30 -5.93 12.81
C PHE A 54 -2.92 -7.11 13.54
N SER A 55 -4.24 -7.21 13.50
CA SER A 55 -4.96 -8.41 13.94
C SER A 55 -4.72 -9.55 12.95
N GLU A 56 -4.85 -10.78 13.43
CA GLU A 56 -4.82 -11.96 12.57
C GLU A 56 -5.87 -11.86 11.46
N GLY A 57 -5.47 -12.08 10.21
CA GLY A 57 -6.35 -12.03 9.04
C GLY A 57 -6.85 -10.64 8.63
N ALA A 58 -6.32 -9.55 9.20
CA ALA A 58 -6.75 -8.19 8.90
C ALA A 58 -6.68 -7.83 7.40
N GLY A 59 -5.63 -8.28 6.70
CA GLY A 59 -5.46 -8.02 5.27
C GLY A 59 -6.56 -8.68 4.43
N LYS A 60 -6.89 -9.95 4.73
CA LYS A 60 -8.02 -10.66 4.11
C LYS A 60 -9.34 -9.98 4.41
N ALA A 61 -9.64 -9.70 5.68
CA ALA A 61 -10.90 -9.09 6.10
C ALA A 61 -11.14 -7.74 5.41
N GLY A 62 -10.11 -6.89 5.33
CA GLY A 62 -10.20 -5.60 4.63
C GLY A 62 -10.47 -5.75 3.14
N ARG A 63 -9.79 -6.68 2.45
CA ARG A 63 -10.04 -6.94 1.02
C ARG A 63 -11.45 -7.44 0.77
N ASP A 64 -11.95 -8.36 1.60
CA ASP A 64 -13.30 -8.92 1.47
C ASP A 64 -14.36 -7.83 1.66
N ALA A 65 -14.19 -6.94 2.65
CA ALA A 65 -15.09 -5.82 2.88
C ALA A 65 -15.11 -4.85 1.69
N LEU A 66 -13.95 -4.51 1.12
CA LEU A 66 -13.87 -3.67 -0.07
C LEU A 66 -14.52 -4.32 -1.28
N ALA A 67 -14.31 -5.64 -1.48
CA ALA A 67 -14.94 -6.39 -2.56
C ALA A 67 -16.47 -6.46 -2.41
N ALA A 68 -16.98 -6.51 -1.17
CA ALA A 68 -18.40 -6.44 -0.85
C ALA A 68 -19.00 -5.02 -0.98
N GLY A 69 -18.18 -4.00 -1.31
CA GLY A 69 -18.63 -2.62 -1.46
C GLY A 69 -18.86 -1.89 -0.13
N ALA A 70 -18.21 -2.34 0.96
CA ALA A 70 -18.29 -1.66 2.24
C ALA A 70 -17.77 -0.20 2.13
N PRO A 71 -18.40 0.75 2.84
CA PRO A 71 -17.94 2.13 2.84
C PRO A 71 -16.58 2.27 3.54
N ILE A 72 -15.72 3.15 3.02
CA ILE A 72 -14.48 3.57 3.68
C ILE A 72 -14.77 4.85 4.45
N LEU A 73 -14.84 4.75 5.77
CA LEU A 73 -15.01 5.90 6.66
C LEU A 73 -13.64 6.51 6.94
N CYS A 74 -13.45 7.78 6.56
CA CYS A 74 -12.21 8.52 6.80
C CYS A 74 -12.49 9.65 7.78
N ASP A 75 -11.62 9.80 8.78
CA ASP A 75 -11.65 10.88 9.77
C ASP A 75 -11.11 12.21 9.18
N ALA A 76 -10.09 12.11 8.32
CA ALA A 76 -9.44 13.25 7.69
C ALA A 76 -9.64 13.27 6.17
N ARG A 77 -9.82 14.48 5.63
CA ARG A 77 -9.95 14.68 4.17
C ARG A 77 -8.73 14.18 3.40
N MET A 78 -7.53 14.41 3.92
CA MET A 78 -6.29 13.93 3.29
C MET A 78 -6.30 12.42 3.02
N VAL A 79 -6.86 11.63 3.94
CA VAL A 79 -6.98 10.17 3.76
C VAL A 79 -7.95 9.87 2.62
N SER A 80 -9.12 10.51 2.60
CA SER A 80 -10.11 10.29 1.54
C SER A 80 -9.62 10.71 0.14
N GLU A 81 -8.83 11.78 0.03
CA GLU A 81 -8.28 12.25 -1.25
C GLU A 81 -7.08 11.40 -1.71
N GLY A 82 -6.38 10.75 -0.78
CA GLY A 82 -5.29 9.82 -1.09
C GLY A 82 -5.74 8.47 -1.67
N ILE A 83 -7.04 8.16 -1.63
CA ILE A 83 -7.59 6.91 -2.14
C ILE A 83 -7.67 6.96 -3.68
N THR A 84 -6.92 6.07 -4.35
CA THR A 84 -7.04 5.85 -5.79
C THR A 84 -8.38 5.16 -6.11
N ARG A 85 -9.43 5.95 -6.36
CA ARG A 85 -10.81 5.47 -6.57
C ARG A 85 -10.97 4.30 -7.56
N PRO A 86 -10.25 4.24 -8.70
CA PRO A 86 -10.33 3.08 -9.59
C PRO A 86 -9.94 1.76 -8.91
N ALA A 87 -9.04 1.78 -7.93
CA ALA A 87 -8.60 0.59 -7.20
C ALA A 87 -9.63 0.08 -6.16
N CYS A 88 -10.66 0.87 -5.84
CA CYS A 88 -11.70 0.52 -4.87
C CYS A 88 -13.04 0.17 -5.52
N ARG A 89 -13.12 0.09 -6.86
CA ARG A 89 -14.35 -0.31 -7.55
C ARG A 89 -14.47 -1.84 -7.53
N PRO A 90 -15.64 -2.40 -7.18
CA PRO A 90 -15.92 -3.81 -7.39
C PRO A 90 -15.71 -4.14 -8.87
N THR A 91 -15.08 -5.29 -9.17
CA THR A 91 -14.78 -5.73 -10.55
C THR A 91 -16.04 -6.06 -11.36
N THR A 92 -17.22 -6.04 -10.72
CA THR A 92 -18.53 -6.21 -11.36
C THR A 92 -19.07 -4.88 -11.85
N ARG A 93 -18.98 -4.67 -13.16
CA ARG A 93 -19.95 -3.90 -13.95
C ARG A 93 -20.83 -4.85 -14.74
#